data_AF-A0A0J6G1L8-F1
#
_entry.id   AF-A0A0J6G1L8-F1
#
_cell.length_a   1.000
_cell.length_b   1.000
_cell.length_c   1.000
_cell.angle_alpha   90.00
_cell.angle_beta   90.00
_cell.angle_gamma   90.00
#
_symmetry.space_group_name_H-M   'P 1'
#
loop_
_entity.id
_entity.type
_entity.pdbx_description
1 polymer ?
#
loop_
_entity_poly.entity_id
_entity_poly.type
_entity_poly.pdbx_seq_one_letter_code
_entity_poly.pdbx_strand_id
1 'polypeptide(L)'
;MQDLRIDHVDGALSALDQADPQYKAALWQWACLEMLHETLSAMHQLSHRAGVAELVADAWLAPVDVIAPEQPFLERAALADPRVPAFALALNAAASRQSRAELWRSGYASAVQATLQGMQALAGKHRIDARLPQHAAAVA
;
A
#
# COMPACT_ATOMS: atom_id res chain seq x y z
N MET A 1 13.94 -6.07 2.72
CA MET A 1 13.96 -5.23 1.49
C MET A 1 13.29 -3.92 1.87
N GLN A 2 13.95 -2.80 1.65
CA GLN A 2 13.38 -1.47 1.92
C GLN A 2 12.26 -1.21 0.92
N ASP A 3 11.12 -0.68 1.38
CA ASP A 3 9.99 -0.34 0.52
C ASP A 3 10.32 0.96 -0.22
N LEU A 4 10.85 0.84 -1.45
CA LEU A 4 11.32 1.98 -2.26
C LEU A 4 10.24 3.04 -2.49
N ARG A 5 8.96 2.69 -2.36
CA ARG A 5 7.85 3.64 -2.45
C ARG A 5 7.90 4.66 -1.32
N ILE A 6 8.26 4.22 -0.11
CA ILE A 6 8.45 5.10 1.05
C ILE A 6 9.60 6.08 0.80
N ASP A 7 10.69 5.62 0.19
CA ASP A 7 11.82 6.49 -0.16
C ASP A 7 11.43 7.54 -1.22
N HIS A 8 10.61 7.18 -2.21
CA HIS A 8 10.09 8.15 -3.20
C HIS A 8 9.21 9.23 -2.54
N VAL A 9 8.32 8.83 -1.63
CA VAL A 9 7.46 9.77 -0.90
C VAL A 9 8.29 10.66 0.02
N ASP A 10 9.30 10.11 0.69
CA ASP A 10 10.22 10.87 1.52
C ASP A 10 10.99 11.93 0.73
N GLY A 11 11.48 11.56 -0.46
CA GLY A 11 12.14 12.49 -1.39
C GLY A 11 11.20 13.62 -1.83
N ALA A 12 9.95 13.29 -2.17
CA ALA A 12 8.95 14.28 -2.56
C ALA A 12 8.58 15.24 -1.41
N LEU A 13 8.37 14.69 -0.20
CA LEU A 13 8.10 15.49 1.00
C LEU A 13 9.27 16.40 1.37
N SER A 14 10.50 15.92 1.20
CA SER A 14 11.72 16.70 1.43
C SER A 14 11.91 17.80 0.39
N ALA A 15 11.54 17.57 -0.88
CA ALA A 15 11.62 18.59 -1.93
C ALA A 15 10.63 19.74 -1.72
N LEU A 16 9.55 19.52 -0.96
CA LEU A 16 8.59 20.54 -0.55
C LEU A 16 9.08 21.39 0.63
N ASP A 17 10.38 21.48 0.91
CA ASP A 17 10.84 22.15 2.14
C ASP A 17 10.42 23.62 2.20
N GLN A 18 9.83 24.03 3.32
CA GLN A 18 9.05 25.28 3.58
C GLN A 18 7.68 25.43 2.90
N ALA A 19 7.18 24.46 2.13
CA ALA A 19 5.81 24.49 1.61
C ALA A 19 4.77 24.44 2.74
N ASP A 20 3.57 24.95 2.43
CA ASP A 20 2.39 24.94 3.30
C ASP A 20 2.23 23.55 3.97
N PRO A 21 2.17 23.48 5.32
CA PRO A 21 1.91 22.23 6.04
C PRO A 21 0.71 21.46 5.51
N GLN A 22 -0.31 22.15 5.00
CA GLN A 22 -1.48 21.53 4.36
C GLN A 22 -1.11 20.81 3.07
N TYR A 23 -0.20 21.36 2.29
CA TYR A 23 0.26 20.75 1.04
C TYR A 23 1.10 19.50 1.29
N LYS A 24 1.96 19.51 2.32
CA LYS A 24 2.69 18.31 2.77
C LYS A 24 1.73 17.21 3.25
N ALA A 25 0.70 17.59 4.02
CA ALA A 25 -0.34 16.67 4.46
C ALA A 25 -1.12 16.07 3.29
N ALA A 26 -1.48 16.90 2.29
CA ALA A 26 -2.18 16.45 1.08
C ALA A 26 -1.35 15.45 0.27
N LEU A 27 -0.05 15.73 0.06
CA LEU A 27 0.86 14.78 -0.62
C LEU A 27 0.92 13.46 0.14
N TRP A 28 1.17 13.52 1.46
CA TRP A 28 1.29 12.33 2.28
C TRP A 28 0.01 11.49 2.28
N GLN A 29 -1.15 12.13 2.41
CA GLN A 29 -2.44 11.46 2.41
C GLN A 29 -2.72 10.82 1.05
N TRP A 30 -2.51 11.57 -0.04
CA TRP A 30 -2.67 11.05 -1.39
C TRP A 30 -1.75 9.84 -1.64
N ALA A 31 -0.45 9.96 -1.31
CA ALA A 31 0.52 8.89 -1.52
C ALA A 31 0.17 7.64 -0.69
N CYS A 32 -0.29 7.81 0.55
CA CYS A 32 -0.73 6.70 1.39
C CYS A 32 -1.93 5.98 0.76
N LEU A 33 -2.94 6.72 0.28
CA LEU A 33 -4.11 6.16 -0.37
C LEU A 33 -3.76 5.47 -1.70
N GLU A 34 -2.91 6.09 -2.53
CA GLU A 34 -2.49 5.51 -3.82
C GLU A 34 -1.69 4.21 -3.60
N MET A 35 -0.74 4.18 -2.65
CA MET A 35 0.02 2.97 -2.32
C MET A 35 -0.89 1.85 -1.80
N LEU A 36 -1.87 2.18 -0.95
CA LEU A 36 -2.85 1.21 -0.46
C LEU A 36 -3.73 0.71 -1.60
N HIS A 37 -4.27 1.61 -2.44
CA HIS A 37 -5.08 1.26 -3.60
C HIS A 37 -4.35 0.26 -4.50
N GLU A 38 -3.12 0.56 -4.89
CA GLU A 38 -2.30 -0.31 -5.73
C GLU A 38 -2.05 -1.67 -5.09
N THR A 39 -1.71 -1.69 -3.80
CA THR A 39 -1.47 -2.93 -3.05
C THR A 39 -2.74 -3.79 -2.98
N LEU A 40 -3.88 -3.19 -2.63
CA LEU A 40 -5.17 -3.85 -2.48
C LEU A 40 -5.67 -4.40 -3.83
N SER A 41 -5.58 -3.60 -4.89
CA SER A 41 -5.96 -3.98 -6.25
C SER A 41 -5.08 -5.11 -6.80
N ALA A 42 -3.76 -5.02 -6.62
CA ALA A 42 -2.83 -6.06 -7.08
C ALA A 42 -3.05 -7.39 -6.33
N MET A 43 -3.22 -7.33 -5.00
CA MET A 43 -3.48 -8.52 -4.19
C MET A 43 -4.83 -9.16 -4.53
N HIS A 44 -5.87 -8.35 -4.81
CA HIS A 44 -7.15 -8.86 -5.31
C HIS A 44 -6.97 -9.65 -6.61
N GLN A 45 -6.30 -9.07 -7.61
CA GLN A 45 -6.03 -9.73 -8.88
C GLN A 45 -5.21 -11.01 -8.70
N LEU A 46 -4.22 -11.00 -7.80
CA LEU A 46 -3.43 -12.19 -7.48
C LEU A 46 -4.29 -13.30 -6.87
N SER A 47 -5.27 -12.97 -6.03
CA SER A 47 -6.17 -13.98 -5.43
C SER A 47 -6.94 -14.77 -6.49
N HIS A 48 -7.41 -14.08 -7.54
CA HIS A 48 -8.08 -14.69 -8.69
C HIS A 48 -7.12 -15.54 -9.52
N ARG A 49 -5.95 -15.01 -9.88
CA ARG A 49 -4.95 -15.75 -10.67
C ARG A 49 -4.45 -17.01 -9.96
N ALA A 50 -4.33 -16.97 -8.63
CA ALA A 50 -3.91 -18.10 -7.81
C ALA A 50 -5.05 -19.09 -7.48
N GLY A 51 -6.29 -18.80 -7.90
CA GLY A 51 -7.46 -19.66 -7.69
C GLY A 51 -7.93 -19.74 -6.22
N VAL A 52 -7.66 -18.69 -5.43
CA VAL A 52 -7.98 -18.64 -3.98
C VAL A 52 -8.96 -17.53 -3.61
N ALA A 53 -9.47 -16.75 -4.57
CA ALA A 53 -10.37 -15.61 -4.33
C ALA A 53 -11.53 -15.93 -3.37
N GLU A 54 -12.24 -17.04 -3.59
CA GLU A 54 -13.35 -17.48 -2.71
C GLU A 54 -12.90 -17.78 -1.27
N LEU A 55 -11.68 -18.29 -1.10
CA LEU A 55 -11.16 -18.67 0.21
C LEU A 55 -10.74 -17.44 1.02
N VAL A 56 -10.35 -16.35 0.36
CA VAL A 56 -9.79 -15.16 1.01
C VAL A 56 -10.72 -13.94 0.94
N ALA A 57 -11.95 -14.13 0.48
CA ALA A 57 -12.92 -13.06 0.27
C ALA A 57 -13.26 -12.30 1.56
N ASP A 58 -13.22 -12.98 2.71
CA ASP A 58 -13.44 -12.42 4.04
C ASP A 58 -12.29 -11.54 4.53
N ALA A 59 -11.06 -11.82 4.08
CA ALA A 59 -9.86 -11.08 4.44
C ALA A 59 -9.57 -9.88 3.52
N TRP A 60 -10.20 -9.83 2.35
CA TRP A 60 -9.96 -8.77 1.38
C TRP A 60 -10.75 -7.51 1.71
N LEU A 61 -10.05 -6.38 1.78
CA LEU A 61 -10.65 -5.05 1.83
C LEU A 61 -10.78 -4.46 0.43
N ALA A 62 -11.92 -3.84 0.15
CA ALA A 62 -12.12 -3.07 -1.07
C ALA A 62 -11.02 -2.00 -1.24
N PRO A 63 -10.56 -1.72 -2.47
CA PRO A 63 -9.55 -0.70 -2.70
C PRO A 63 -10.03 0.65 -2.19
N VAL A 64 -9.12 1.42 -1.60
CA VAL A 64 -9.44 2.77 -1.15
C VAL A 64 -9.62 3.70 -2.35
N ASP A 65 -10.58 4.62 -2.26
CA ASP A 65 -10.74 5.66 -3.26
C ASP A 65 -9.57 6.63 -3.21
N VAL A 66 -8.98 6.90 -4.37
CA VAL A 66 -7.90 7.87 -4.52
C VAL A 66 -8.43 9.05 -5.31
N ILE A 67 -8.55 10.19 -4.62
CA ILE A 67 -8.88 11.46 -5.28
C ILE A 67 -7.61 11.98 -5.93
N ALA A 68 -7.64 12.16 -7.25
CA ALA A 68 -6.52 12.73 -7.98
C ALA A 68 -6.27 14.16 -7.49
N PRO A 69 -5.02 14.52 -7.16
CA PRO A 69 -4.68 15.88 -6.80
C PRO A 69 -4.80 16.81 -8.01
N GLU A 70 -5.00 18.11 -7.77
CA GLU A 70 -5.04 19.13 -8.83
C GLU A 70 -3.75 19.17 -9.66
N GLN A 71 -2.62 18.84 -9.02
CA GLN A 71 -1.32 18.66 -9.67
C GLN A 71 -0.70 17.34 -9.23
N PRO A 72 -0.06 16.59 -10.14
CA PRO A 72 0.57 15.32 -9.80
C PRO A 72 1.76 15.54 -8.86
N PHE A 73 1.72 14.89 -7.68
CA PHE A 73 2.83 14.92 -6.73
C PHE A 73 3.97 13.99 -7.16
N LEU A 74 3.63 12.79 -7.62
CA LEU A 74 4.54 11.73 -8.04
C LEU A 74 3.91 10.97 -9.22
N GLU A 75 4.75 10.36 -10.04
CA GLU A 75 4.29 9.35 -11.01
C GLU A 75 3.68 8.16 -10.27
N ARG A 76 2.43 7.77 -10.61
CA ARG A 76 1.75 6.64 -9.95
C ARG A 76 2.55 5.34 -10.03
N ALA A 77 3.28 5.13 -11.12
CA ALA A 77 4.15 3.96 -11.29
C ALA A 77 5.25 3.86 -10.21
N ALA A 78 5.66 4.99 -9.61
CA ALA A 78 6.63 5.02 -8.51
C ALA A 78 6.05 4.49 -7.18
N LEU A 79 4.73 4.31 -7.10
CA LEU A 79 3.97 3.84 -5.93
C LEU A 79 3.43 2.40 -6.09
N ALA A 80 3.69 1.76 -7.23
CA ALA A 80 3.35 0.35 -7.45
C ALA A 80 4.09 -0.57 -6.48
N ASP A 81 3.41 -1.54 -5.86
CA ASP A 81 4.00 -2.41 -4.85
C ASP A 81 5.02 -3.38 -5.47
N PRO A 82 6.34 -3.23 -5.20
CA PRO A 82 7.38 -4.04 -5.83
C PRO A 82 7.40 -5.49 -5.31
N ARG A 83 6.65 -5.79 -4.24
CA ARG A 83 6.61 -7.13 -3.61
C ARG A 83 5.64 -8.07 -4.34
N VAL A 84 4.68 -7.52 -5.08
CA VAL A 84 3.62 -8.28 -5.79
C VAL A 84 4.18 -9.38 -6.71
N PRO A 85 5.22 -9.15 -7.54
CA PRO A 85 5.79 -10.21 -8.36
C PRO A 85 6.38 -11.37 -7.55
N ALA A 86 7.06 -11.06 -6.44
CA ALA A 86 7.62 -12.08 -5.55
C ALA A 86 6.53 -12.89 -4.86
N PHE A 87 5.43 -12.25 -4.43
CA PHE A 87 4.26 -12.95 -3.91
C PHE A 87 3.63 -13.87 -4.95
N ALA A 88 3.49 -13.42 -6.21
CA ALA A 88 2.96 -14.26 -7.28
C ALA A 88 3.78 -15.55 -7.46
N LEU A 89 5.11 -15.45 -7.43
CA LEU A 89 6.00 -16.61 -7.50
C LEU A 89 5.82 -17.56 -6.31
N ALA A 90 5.75 -17.02 -5.09
CA ALA A 90 5.55 -17.81 -3.88
C ALA A 90 4.20 -18.54 -3.87
N LEU A 91 3.12 -17.88 -4.32
CA LEU A 91 1.81 -18.50 -4.46
C LEU A 91 1.82 -19.64 -5.47
N ASN A 92 2.50 -19.46 -6.61
CA ASN A 92 2.61 -20.51 -7.63
C ASN A 92 3.41 -21.74 -7.15
N ALA A 93 4.37 -21.54 -6.24
CA ALA A 93 5.19 -22.61 -5.69
C ALA A 93 4.50 -23.41 -4.55
N ALA A 94 3.37 -22.92 -4.03
CA ALA A 94 2.72 -23.56 -2.88
C ALA A 94 2.04 -24.90 -3.26
N ALA A 95 2.23 -25.90 -2.40
CA ALA A 95 1.84 -27.29 -2.65
C ALA A 95 0.32 -27.55 -2.74
N SER A 96 -0.51 -26.64 -2.23
CA SER A 96 -1.97 -26.82 -2.21
C SER A 96 -2.73 -25.49 -2.32
N ARG A 97 -4.02 -25.57 -2.67
CA ARG A 97 -4.92 -24.40 -2.69
C ARG A 97 -5.04 -23.75 -1.31
N GLN A 98 -5.04 -24.55 -0.24
CA GLN A 98 -5.12 -24.05 1.13
C GLN A 98 -3.84 -23.30 1.52
N SER A 99 -2.67 -23.89 1.23
CA SER A 99 -1.38 -23.23 1.47
C SER A 99 -1.24 -21.93 0.68
N ARG A 100 -1.77 -21.87 -0.55
CA ARG A 100 -1.87 -20.62 -1.33
C ARG A 100 -2.72 -19.57 -0.61
N ALA A 101 -3.88 -19.95 -0.07
CA ALA A 101 -4.75 -19.01 0.64
C ALA A 101 -4.10 -18.46 1.92
N GLU A 102 -3.40 -19.30 2.69
CA GLU A 102 -2.65 -18.88 3.89
C GLU A 102 -1.47 -17.95 3.57
N LEU A 103 -0.70 -18.28 2.53
CA LEU A 103 0.36 -17.42 2.03
C LEU A 103 -0.19 -16.08 1.52
N TRP A 104 -1.34 -16.11 0.82
CA TRP A 104 -1.98 -14.89 0.36
C TRP A 104 -2.42 -14.01 1.52
N ARG A 105 -3.09 -14.56 2.55
CA ARG A 105 -3.56 -13.77 3.70
C ARG A 105 -2.41 -13.14 4.48
N SER A 106 -1.38 -13.92 4.78
CA SER A 106 -0.20 -13.42 5.50
C SER A 106 0.59 -12.39 4.68
N GLY A 107 0.77 -12.63 3.38
CA GLY A 107 1.39 -11.67 2.46
C GLY A 107 0.59 -10.37 2.35
N TYR A 108 -0.74 -10.47 2.25
CA TYR A 108 -1.66 -9.34 2.18
C TYR A 108 -1.59 -8.46 3.43
N ALA A 109 -1.78 -9.07 4.61
CA ALA A 109 -1.73 -8.35 5.88
C ALA A 109 -0.36 -7.67 6.09
N SER A 110 0.73 -8.40 5.81
CA SER A 110 2.10 -7.88 5.91
C SER A 110 2.34 -6.71 4.95
N ALA A 111 1.86 -6.81 3.70
CA ALA A 111 2.02 -5.76 2.70
C ALA A 111 1.33 -4.47 3.12
N VAL A 112 0.07 -4.57 3.59
CA VAL A 112 -0.72 -3.44 4.07
C VAL A 112 -0.09 -2.83 5.33
N GLN A 113 0.24 -3.65 6.33
CA GLN A 113 0.84 -3.17 7.58
C GLN A 113 2.16 -2.43 7.34
N ALA A 114 3.04 -2.97 6.50
CA ALA A 114 4.30 -2.34 6.16
C ALA A 114 4.11 -0.98 5.48
N THR A 115 3.11 -0.85 4.58
CA THR A 115 2.77 0.44 3.96
C THR A 115 2.31 1.45 5.01
N LEU A 116 1.41 1.07 5.92
CA LEU A 116 0.90 1.97 6.96
C LEU A 116 1.99 2.40 7.94
N GLN A 117 2.84 1.46 8.38
CA GLN A 117 3.96 1.76 9.28
C GLN A 117 4.97 2.70 8.63
N GLY A 118 5.32 2.46 7.37
CA GLY A 118 6.22 3.34 6.61
C GLY A 118 5.65 4.75 6.49
N MET A 119 4.37 4.86 6.11
CA MET A 119 3.70 6.17 6.00
C MET A 119 3.59 6.88 7.35
N GLN A 120 3.28 6.17 8.43
CA GLN A 120 3.23 6.74 9.78
C GLN A 120 4.61 7.26 10.22
N ALA A 121 5.69 6.54 9.89
CA ALA A 121 7.05 6.98 10.18
C ALA A 121 7.40 8.25 9.38
N LEU A 122 7.00 8.34 8.12
CA LEU A 122 7.18 9.56 7.31
C LEU A 122 6.39 10.75 7.87
N ALA A 123 5.16 10.54 8.34
CA ALA A 123 4.38 11.60 8.97
C ALA A 123 5.12 12.17 10.19
N GLY A 124 5.68 11.31 11.04
CA GLY A 124 6.50 11.72 12.18
C GLY A 124 7.77 12.48 11.76
N LYS A 125 8.50 11.97 10.76
CA LYS A 125 9.71 12.62 10.21
C LYS A 125 9.44 14.02 9.68
N HIS A 126 8.33 14.20 8.95
CA HIS A 126 7.97 15.45 8.28
C HIS A 126 7.03 16.35 9.09
N ARG A 127 6.73 15.99 10.35
CA ARG A 127 5.82 16.72 11.26
C ARG A 127 4.43 16.95 10.68
N ILE A 128 3.89 15.94 10.00
CA ILE A 128 2.56 15.97 9.40
C ILE A 128 1.53 15.55 10.45
N ASP A 129 0.62 16.45 10.81
CA ASP A 129 -0.50 16.16 11.69
C ASP A 129 -1.70 15.63 10.88
N ALA A 130 -1.57 14.41 10.38
CA ALA A 130 -2.61 13.71 9.64
C ALA A 130 -2.83 12.31 10.21
N ARG A 131 -4.08 11.84 10.15
CA ARG A 131 -4.44 10.48 10.59
C ARG A 131 -4.36 9.52 9.41
N LEU A 132 -3.92 8.29 9.67
CA LEU A 132 -3.99 7.21 8.70
C LEU A 132 -5.44 7.01 8.21
N PRO A 133 -5.64 6.56 6.96
CA PRO A 133 -6.96 6.26 6.43
C PRO A 133 -7.70 5.25 7.33
N GLN A 134 -8.96 5.55 7.68
CA GLN A 134 -9.75 4.73 8.61
C GLN A 134 -10.00 3.29 8.11
N HIS A 135 -9.97 3.07 6.78
CA HIS A 135 -10.05 1.75 6.16
C HIS A 135 -8.91 0.80 6.54
N ALA A 136 -7.80 1.33 7.04
CA ALA A 136 -6.60 0.57 7.36
C ALA A 136 -6.58 0.02 8.80
N ALA A 137 -7.46 0.51 9.68
CA ALA A 137 -7.55 0.08 11.08
C ALA A 137 -8.16 -1.33 11.25
N ALA A 138 -8.75 -1.90 10.19
CA ALA A 138 -9.42 -3.19 10.21
C ALA A 138 -8.49 -4.39 9.90
N VAL A 139 -7.19 -4.17 9.67
CA VAL A 139 -6.21 -5.22 9.29
C VAL A 139 -5.42 -5.74 10.51
N ALA A 140 -5.90 -5.48 11.74
CA ALA A 140 -5.27 -5.93 12.98
C ALA A 140 -5.80 -7.29 13.45
#